data_AF-A0A6B9ZJ00-F1
#
_entry.id   AF-A0A6B9ZJ00-F1
#
_cell.length_a   1.000
_cell.length_b   1.000
_cell.length_c   1.000
_cell.angle_alpha   90.00
_cell.angle_beta   90.00
_cell.angle_gamma   90.00
#
_symmetry.space_group_name_H-M   'P 1'
#
loop_
_entity.id
_entity.type
_entity.pdbx_description
1 polymer ?
#
loop_
_entity_poly.entity_id
_entity_poly.type
_entity_poly.pdbx_seq_one_letter_code
_entity_poly.pdbx_strand_id
1 'polypeptide(L)'
;MNRAFKYDVAISVAEEDKPVADLIAAELKKRRVRYYYYVENKAESWGRHIIDLTIDTYGRQARFVLMITSAVFVHKYWSNLEKLIALAKTREGLPHILQLRLDDTSIDGISKHVVYQDWKNNPAEIADMLKEKIRVQKRIVHRKRGFMTAGIGSTLAMTLGLYGFLTPGIRRQVFPLRPIEQRLVTGPGIDSFYISNTEVTIGEYRKYCDSSRQQFPVQSPGVKDNAPVSNVTWNEAMAFCKSRGGRLPTEKEWEYAAGAGLAVKYSGGNSAKDVANYGAKKQNTVGLRAPNAFNIYDMTGNVAEWCDDWSDSSRQCKIVKGGAYNSRISPVNELLITSRSMVNPDERQPTIGFRVAWSK
;
A
#
# COMPACT_ATOMS: atom_id res chain seq x y z
N MET A 1 17.64 -11.95 -8.28
CA MET A 1 17.88 -13.41 -8.13
C MET A 1 16.57 -14.15 -8.39
N ASN A 2 16.57 -15.08 -9.35
CA ASN A 2 15.37 -15.76 -9.83
C ASN A 2 15.04 -16.96 -8.92
N ARG A 3 14.25 -16.76 -7.86
CA ARG A 3 13.75 -17.90 -7.07
C ARG A 3 12.61 -18.58 -7.82
N ALA A 4 12.79 -19.85 -8.17
CA ALA A 4 11.69 -20.68 -8.64
C ALA A 4 10.60 -20.75 -7.56
N PHE A 5 9.36 -20.41 -7.91
CA PHE A 5 8.23 -20.50 -6.97
C PHE A 5 8.06 -21.94 -6.47
N LYS A 6 7.95 -22.12 -5.15
CA LYS A 6 7.65 -23.41 -4.49
C LYS A 6 6.26 -23.91 -4.92
N TYR A 7 5.30 -22.99 -4.99
CA TYR A 7 3.92 -23.26 -5.38
C TYR A 7 3.53 -22.50 -6.64
N ASP A 8 2.70 -23.11 -7.49
CA ASP A 8 2.09 -22.44 -8.63
C ASP A 8 0.86 -21.63 -8.19
N VAL A 9 0.09 -22.11 -7.20
CA VAL A 9 -1.08 -21.42 -6.62
C VAL A 9 -1.06 -21.54 -5.09
N ALA A 10 -1.40 -20.48 -4.35
CA ALA A 10 -1.78 -20.58 -2.95
C ALA A 10 -3.27 -20.27 -2.81
N ILE A 11 -4.00 -21.09 -2.06
CA ILE A 11 -5.46 -20.93 -1.87
C ILE A 11 -5.70 -20.17 -0.57
N SER A 12 -6.40 -19.03 -0.69
CA SER A 12 -6.86 -18.17 0.41
C SER A 12 -8.37 -18.29 0.49
N VAL A 13 -8.88 -18.73 1.65
CA VAL A 13 -10.29 -19.04 1.85
C VAL A 13 -10.68 -18.86 3.32
N ALA A 14 -11.93 -18.47 3.57
CA ALA A 14 -12.48 -18.43 4.92
C ALA A 14 -12.74 -19.85 5.44
N GLU A 15 -12.88 -20.00 6.75
CA GLU A 15 -13.12 -21.30 7.36
C GLU A 15 -14.43 -21.96 6.90
N GLU A 16 -15.48 -21.17 6.75
CA GLU A 16 -16.80 -21.57 6.30
C GLU A 16 -16.81 -22.00 4.83
N ASP A 17 -15.92 -21.45 4.02
CA ASP A 17 -15.86 -21.68 2.57
C ASP A 17 -14.84 -22.77 2.19
N LYS A 18 -14.22 -23.43 3.18
CA LYS A 18 -13.30 -24.56 2.98
C LYS A 18 -13.83 -25.65 2.03
N PRO A 19 -15.13 -26.03 2.05
CA PRO A 19 -15.64 -27.03 1.11
C PRO A 19 -15.39 -26.66 -0.37
N VAL A 20 -15.45 -25.37 -0.72
CA VAL A 20 -15.13 -24.92 -2.09
C VAL A 20 -13.64 -25.06 -2.38
N ALA A 21 -12.78 -24.68 -1.43
CA ALA A 21 -11.33 -24.82 -1.56
C ALA A 21 -10.90 -26.29 -1.69
N ASP A 22 -11.52 -27.20 -0.92
CA ASP A 22 -11.25 -28.64 -0.93
C ASP A 22 -11.53 -29.24 -2.32
N LEU A 23 -12.66 -28.86 -2.93
CA LEU A 23 -13.03 -29.28 -4.29
C LEU A 23 -12.00 -28.81 -5.32
N ILE A 24 -11.58 -27.55 -5.24
CA ILE A 24 -10.58 -26.99 -6.17
C ILE A 24 -9.20 -27.64 -5.95
N ALA A 25 -8.77 -27.84 -4.71
CA ALA A 25 -7.51 -28.49 -4.37
C ALA A 25 -7.43 -29.91 -4.94
N ALA A 26 -8.52 -30.68 -4.84
CA ALA A 26 -8.61 -32.02 -5.42
C ALA A 26 -8.42 -32.00 -6.95
N GLU A 27 -9.03 -31.05 -7.65
CA GLU A 27 -8.90 -30.90 -9.11
C GLU A 27 -7.51 -30.39 -9.54
N LEU A 28 -6.89 -29.51 -8.75
CA LEU A 28 -5.50 -29.07 -8.94
C LEU A 28 -4.52 -30.23 -8.79
N LYS A 29 -4.73 -31.11 -7.81
CA LYS A 29 -3.94 -32.32 -7.58
C LYS A 29 -3.98 -33.27 -8.77
N LYS A 30 -5.19 -33.57 -9.29
CA LYS A 30 -5.37 -34.39 -10.52
C LYS A 30 -4.58 -33.83 -11.71
N ARG A 31 -4.52 -32.50 -11.81
CA ARG A 31 -3.83 -31.77 -12.89
C ARG A 31 -2.33 -31.56 -12.66
N ARG A 32 -1.78 -32.05 -11.54
CA ARG A 32 -0.39 -31.88 -11.11
C ARG A 32 0.04 -30.41 -11.00
N VAL A 33 -0.88 -29.53 -10.60
CA VAL A 33 -0.55 -28.14 -10.26
C VAL A 33 0.00 -28.12 -8.83
N ARG A 34 1.16 -27.50 -8.60
CA ARG A 34 1.71 -27.38 -7.23
C ARG A 34 0.93 -26.31 -6.50
N TYR A 35 0.25 -26.64 -5.42
CA TYR A 35 -0.51 -25.67 -4.65
C TYR A 35 -0.15 -25.68 -3.17
N TYR A 36 -0.39 -24.56 -2.51
CA TYR A 36 -0.42 -24.46 -1.06
C TYR A 36 -1.86 -24.27 -0.59
N TYR A 37 -2.26 -25.03 0.41
CA TYR A 37 -3.54 -24.91 1.06
C TYR A 37 -3.37 -25.19 2.56
N TYR A 38 -3.65 -24.19 3.39
CA TYR A 38 -3.33 -24.22 4.83
C TYR A 38 -3.91 -25.46 5.55
N VAL A 39 -5.13 -25.87 5.21
CA VAL A 39 -5.81 -26.99 5.87
C VAL A 39 -5.05 -28.31 5.68
N GLU A 40 -4.47 -28.53 4.50
CA GLU A 40 -3.67 -29.73 4.20
C GLU A 40 -2.24 -29.65 4.75
N ASN A 41 -1.77 -28.45 5.12
CA ASN A 41 -0.40 -28.20 5.58
C ASN A 41 -0.34 -27.80 7.07
N LYS A 42 -1.37 -28.14 7.86
CA LYS A 42 -1.47 -27.78 9.28
C LYS A 42 -0.26 -28.23 10.10
N ALA A 43 0.23 -29.45 9.89
CA ALA A 43 1.37 -29.98 10.62
C ALA A 43 2.67 -29.20 10.33
N GLU A 44 2.92 -28.85 9.06
CA GLU A 44 4.08 -28.05 8.63
C GLU A 44 3.98 -26.58 9.09
N SER A 45 2.77 -26.12 9.36
CA SER A 45 2.45 -24.75 9.79
C SER A 45 2.36 -24.60 11.31
N TRP A 46 2.31 -25.71 12.06
CA TRP A 46 2.20 -25.72 13.52
C TRP A 46 3.41 -25.03 14.15
N GLY A 47 3.18 -24.03 14.99
CA GLY A 47 4.24 -23.32 15.73
C GLY A 47 4.91 -22.19 14.94
N ARG A 48 4.52 -21.98 13.67
CA ARG A 48 4.95 -20.80 12.92
C ARG A 48 4.08 -19.60 13.25
N HIS A 49 4.72 -18.43 13.32
CA HIS A 49 3.98 -17.18 13.41
C HIS A 49 3.18 -16.97 12.12
N ILE A 50 1.89 -16.69 12.31
CA ILE A 50 0.86 -16.75 11.27
C ILE A 50 1.11 -15.74 10.16
N ILE A 51 1.61 -14.57 10.54
CA ILE A 51 1.96 -13.48 9.63
C ILE A 51 3.14 -13.87 8.73
N ASP A 52 4.15 -14.55 9.27
CA ASP A 52 5.33 -14.95 8.52
C ASP A 52 5.02 -16.10 7.56
N LEU A 53 4.16 -17.04 7.99
CA LEU A 53 3.63 -18.09 7.13
C LEU A 53 2.89 -17.50 5.93
N THR A 54 2.10 -16.45 6.15
CA THR A 54 1.36 -15.76 5.10
C THR A 54 2.28 -14.98 4.16
N ILE A 55 3.21 -14.19 4.69
CA ILE A 55 4.16 -13.39 3.90
C ILE A 55 5.04 -14.28 3.04
N ASP A 56 5.57 -15.38 3.59
CA ASP A 56 6.42 -16.26 2.81
C ASP A 56 5.61 -17.05 1.78
N THR A 57 4.50 -17.66 2.18
CA THR A 57 3.80 -18.60 1.30
C THR A 57 3.03 -17.90 0.19
N TYR A 58 2.12 -16.99 0.56
CA TYR A 58 1.28 -16.23 -0.36
C TYR A 58 2.06 -15.09 -1.02
N GLY A 59 3.09 -14.58 -0.32
CA GLY A 59 3.87 -13.43 -0.75
C GLY A 59 5.21 -13.75 -1.41
N ARG A 60 5.90 -14.87 -1.20
CA ARG A 60 7.20 -15.15 -1.85
C ARG A 60 7.22 -16.46 -2.63
N GLN A 61 6.60 -17.49 -2.09
CA GLN A 61 6.76 -18.86 -2.55
C GLN A 61 5.71 -19.29 -3.58
N ALA A 62 4.53 -18.66 -3.60
CA ALA A 62 3.48 -18.90 -4.59
C ALA A 62 3.60 -17.98 -5.81
N ARG A 63 3.26 -18.50 -7.00
CA ARG A 63 3.20 -17.73 -8.25
C ARG A 63 1.89 -16.97 -8.42
N PHE A 64 0.79 -17.55 -7.97
CA PHE A 64 -0.53 -16.90 -7.90
C PHE A 64 -1.15 -17.16 -6.53
N VAL A 65 -2.03 -16.25 -6.11
CA VAL A 65 -2.93 -16.45 -4.97
C VAL A 65 -4.35 -16.51 -5.50
N LEU A 66 -5.01 -17.65 -5.32
CA LEU A 66 -6.44 -17.79 -5.54
C LEU A 66 -7.16 -17.32 -4.28
N MET A 67 -7.85 -16.19 -4.38
CA MET A 67 -8.68 -15.66 -3.31
C MET A 67 -10.13 -16.07 -3.55
N ILE A 68 -10.66 -16.92 -2.67
CA ILE A 68 -12.06 -17.32 -2.67
C ILE A 68 -12.82 -16.36 -1.75
N THR A 69 -13.72 -15.58 -2.32
CA THR A 69 -14.31 -14.42 -1.64
C THR A 69 -15.82 -14.54 -1.49
N SER A 70 -16.30 -14.35 -0.27
CA SER A 70 -17.70 -14.33 0.15
C SER A 70 -17.94 -13.20 1.17
N ALA A 71 -19.18 -12.97 1.58
CA ALA A 71 -19.52 -12.06 2.68
C ALA A 71 -18.77 -12.44 3.97
N VAL A 72 -18.68 -13.74 4.26
CA VAL A 72 -18.00 -14.28 5.44
C VAL A 72 -16.49 -14.04 5.37
N PHE A 73 -15.91 -14.17 4.16
CA PHE A 73 -14.50 -13.89 3.91
C PHE A 73 -14.12 -12.45 4.28
N VAL A 74 -14.95 -11.46 3.95
CA VAL A 74 -14.63 -10.04 4.22
C VAL A 74 -14.71 -9.70 5.70
N HIS A 75 -15.57 -10.36 6.47
CA HIS A 75 -15.75 -10.08 7.90
C HIS A 75 -14.72 -10.76 8.81
N LYS A 76 -14.02 -11.79 8.34
CA LYS A 76 -12.98 -12.45 9.13
C LYS A 76 -11.62 -11.80 8.94
N TYR A 77 -11.08 -11.31 10.06
CA TYR A 77 -9.78 -10.67 10.27
C TYR A 77 -8.57 -11.35 9.58
N TRP A 78 -8.68 -12.63 9.23
CA TRP A 78 -7.67 -13.42 8.56
C TRP A 78 -7.55 -13.22 7.03
N SER A 79 -8.58 -12.66 6.37
CA SER A 79 -8.58 -12.43 4.93
C SER A 79 -7.84 -11.17 4.50
N ASN A 80 -7.70 -10.20 5.41
CA ASN A 80 -7.03 -8.94 5.12
C ASN A 80 -5.52 -9.15 4.91
N LEU A 81 -4.83 -9.96 5.72
CA LEU A 81 -3.38 -10.12 5.58
C LEU A 81 -2.97 -10.80 4.26
N GLU A 82 -3.65 -11.88 3.87
CA GLU A 82 -3.45 -12.60 2.60
C GLU A 82 -3.74 -11.72 1.39
N LYS A 83 -4.84 -10.95 1.46
CA LYS A 83 -5.22 -9.95 0.46
C LYS A 83 -4.19 -8.83 0.33
N LEU A 84 -3.70 -8.30 1.45
CA LEU A 84 -2.73 -7.20 1.49
C LEU A 84 -1.36 -7.61 0.91
N ILE A 85 -0.91 -8.82 1.19
CA ILE A 85 0.34 -9.39 0.66
C ILE A 85 0.22 -9.68 -0.84
N ALA A 86 -0.93 -10.18 -1.29
CA ALA A 86 -1.15 -10.49 -2.69
C ALA A 86 -1.37 -9.21 -3.55
N LEU A 87 -1.97 -8.16 -2.97
CA LEU A 87 -2.11 -6.84 -3.61
C LEU A 87 -0.76 -6.15 -3.79
N ALA A 88 0.17 -6.32 -2.85
CA ALA A 88 1.53 -5.80 -2.95
C ALA A 88 2.31 -6.36 -4.16
N LYS A 89 2.06 -7.62 -4.56
CA LYS A 89 2.75 -8.28 -5.68
C LYS A 89 2.15 -8.01 -7.06
N THR A 90 0.88 -7.63 -7.14
CA THR A 90 0.23 -7.28 -8.42
C THR A 90 0.89 -6.04 -9.06
N ARG A 91 1.72 -5.31 -8.31
CA ARG A 91 2.45 -4.10 -8.72
C ARG A 91 3.76 -4.34 -9.48
N GLU A 92 4.19 -5.60 -9.68
CA GLU A 92 5.31 -5.95 -10.60
C GLU A 92 4.86 -6.17 -12.06
N GLY A 93 3.61 -5.81 -12.41
CA GLY A 93 3.08 -5.90 -13.77
C GLY A 93 2.62 -7.31 -14.19
N LEU A 94 2.49 -8.24 -13.25
CA LEU A 94 1.90 -9.56 -13.46
C LEU A 94 0.74 -9.79 -12.47
N PRO A 95 -0.44 -10.26 -12.93
CA PRO A 95 -1.60 -10.45 -12.07
C PRO A 95 -1.34 -11.59 -11.09
N HIS A 96 -0.94 -11.27 -9.86
CA HIS A 96 -0.62 -12.24 -8.80
C HIS A 96 -1.88 -12.74 -8.07
N ILE A 97 -2.90 -11.89 -7.95
CA ILE A 97 -4.20 -12.26 -7.37
C ILE A 97 -5.15 -12.77 -8.46
N LEU A 98 -5.86 -13.86 -8.15
CA LEU A 98 -6.96 -14.41 -8.91
C LEU A 98 -8.19 -14.47 -7.99
N GLN A 99 -9.21 -13.66 -8.29
CA GLN A 99 -10.42 -13.60 -7.49
C GLN A 99 -11.46 -14.60 -8.00
N LEU A 100 -11.98 -15.43 -7.09
CA LEU A 100 -13.13 -16.31 -7.28
C LEU A 100 -14.24 -15.89 -6.30
N ARG A 101 -15.34 -15.35 -6.82
CA ARG A 101 -16.48 -14.86 -6.03
C ARG A 101 -17.50 -15.95 -5.79
N LEU A 102 -17.84 -16.17 -4.52
CA LEU A 102 -18.97 -17.03 -4.13
C LEU A 102 -20.30 -16.27 -4.13
N ASP A 103 -20.23 -14.94 -3.97
CA ASP A 103 -21.38 -14.03 -3.94
C ASP A 103 -21.01 -12.63 -4.47
N ASP A 104 -21.93 -11.68 -4.35
CA ASP A 104 -21.78 -10.29 -4.82
C ASP A 104 -21.03 -9.36 -3.87
N THR A 105 -20.32 -9.91 -2.89
CA THR A 105 -19.61 -9.11 -1.89
C THR A 105 -18.50 -8.26 -2.52
N SER A 106 -18.59 -6.95 -2.30
CA SER A 106 -17.54 -5.99 -2.67
C SER A 106 -16.40 -6.02 -1.68
N ILE A 107 -15.16 -5.92 -2.18
CA ILE A 107 -13.96 -5.99 -1.37
C ILE A 107 -13.24 -4.65 -1.37
N ASP A 108 -13.20 -3.98 -0.22
CA ASP A 108 -12.50 -2.71 -0.05
C ASP A 108 -11.02 -2.84 -0.46
N GLY A 109 -10.56 -1.97 -1.36
CA GLY A 109 -9.17 -1.96 -1.85
C GLY A 109 -8.87 -2.85 -3.07
N ILE A 110 -9.82 -3.65 -3.56
CA ILE A 110 -9.74 -4.27 -4.89
C ILE A 110 -10.55 -3.41 -5.86
N SER A 111 -9.93 -2.97 -6.96
CA SER A 111 -10.65 -2.21 -7.99
C SER A 111 -11.81 -3.04 -8.53
N LYS A 112 -13.00 -2.42 -8.63
CA LYS A 112 -14.17 -2.99 -9.32
C LYS A 112 -13.93 -3.38 -10.78
N HIS A 113 -12.78 -2.99 -11.33
CA HIS A 113 -12.34 -3.29 -12.70
C HIS A 113 -11.34 -4.45 -12.78
N VAL A 114 -11.02 -5.13 -11.67
CA VAL A 114 -10.25 -6.38 -11.71
C VAL A 114 -11.13 -7.49 -12.26
N VAL A 115 -10.65 -8.18 -13.29
CA VAL A 115 -11.37 -9.34 -13.87
C VAL A 115 -11.36 -10.49 -12.85
N TYR A 116 -12.56 -10.91 -12.44
CA TYR A 116 -12.80 -12.01 -11.51
C TYR A 116 -13.46 -13.20 -12.21
N GLN A 117 -13.64 -14.30 -11.49
CA GLN A 117 -14.52 -15.41 -11.87
C GLN A 117 -15.59 -15.60 -10.80
N ASP A 118 -16.81 -15.93 -11.22
CA ASP A 118 -17.87 -16.31 -10.29
C ASP A 118 -17.89 -17.83 -10.11
N TRP A 119 -18.15 -18.27 -8.89
CA TRP A 119 -18.26 -19.68 -8.56
C TRP A 119 -19.57 -20.26 -9.08
N LYS A 120 -19.46 -21.15 -10.08
CA LYS A 120 -20.59 -21.83 -10.71
C LYS A 120 -20.70 -23.30 -10.31
N ASN A 121 -20.21 -23.64 -9.12
CA ASN A 121 -20.15 -25.03 -8.63
C ASN A 121 -19.37 -25.99 -9.55
N ASN A 122 -18.32 -25.49 -10.21
CA ASN A 122 -17.52 -26.24 -11.18
C ASN A 122 -16.02 -26.17 -10.86
N PRO A 123 -15.52 -27.01 -9.94
CA PRO A 123 -14.11 -26.98 -9.51
C PRO A 123 -13.14 -27.36 -10.64
N ALA A 124 -13.57 -28.22 -11.58
CA ALA A 124 -12.74 -28.67 -12.69
C ALA A 124 -12.40 -27.51 -13.63
N GLU A 125 -13.39 -26.69 -13.98
CA GLU A 125 -13.23 -25.50 -14.81
C GLU A 125 -12.24 -24.51 -14.17
N ILE A 126 -12.39 -24.21 -12.88
CA ILE A 126 -11.46 -23.32 -12.17
C ILE A 126 -10.03 -23.87 -12.20
N ALA A 127 -9.86 -25.16 -11.95
CA ALA A 127 -8.54 -25.80 -11.99
C ALA A 127 -7.92 -25.80 -13.39
N ASP A 128 -8.72 -25.98 -14.45
CA ASP A 128 -8.27 -25.88 -15.84
C ASP A 128 -7.85 -24.45 -16.21
N MET A 129 -8.64 -23.45 -15.81
CA MET A 129 -8.29 -22.04 -16.00
C MET A 129 -6.98 -21.67 -15.29
N LEU A 130 -6.79 -22.14 -14.05
CA LEU A 130 -5.56 -21.92 -13.28
C LEU A 130 -4.35 -22.55 -13.98
N LYS A 131 -4.48 -23.81 -14.43
CA LYS A 131 -3.43 -24.51 -15.16
C LYS A 131 -3.05 -23.79 -16.45
N GLU A 132 -4.04 -23.32 -17.21
CA GLU A 132 -3.81 -22.60 -18.44
C GLU A 132 -3.13 -21.24 -18.18
N LYS A 133 -3.57 -20.50 -17.16
CA LYS A 133 -2.92 -19.24 -16.75
C LYS A 133 -1.46 -19.43 -16.39
N ILE A 134 -1.14 -20.50 -15.64
CA ILE A 134 0.24 -20.89 -15.31
C ILE A 134 1.05 -21.17 -16.58
N ARG A 135 0.47 -21.88 -17.55
CA ARG A 135 1.13 -22.23 -18.82
C ARG A 135 1.42 -20.97 -19.64
N VAL A 136 0.45 -20.08 -19.81
CA VAL A 136 0.60 -18.81 -20.56
C VAL A 136 1.69 -17.95 -19.95
N GLN A 137 1.68 -17.77 -18.61
CA GLN A 137 2.68 -16.93 -17.95
C GLN A 137 4.10 -17.52 -18.09
N LYS A 138 4.27 -18.83 -17.95
CA LYS A 138 5.57 -19.50 -18.19
C LYS A 138 6.08 -19.25 -19.62
N ARG A 139 5.21 -19.25 -20.64
CA ARG A 139 5.57 -18.94 -22.04
C ARG A 139 5.99 -17.48 -22.24
N ILE A 140 5.30 -16.52 -21.62
CA ILE A 140 5.64 -15.08 -21.69
C ILE A 140 7.03 -14.83 -21.10
N VAL A 141 7.32 -15.40 -19.93
CA VAL A 141 8.63 -15.27 -19.27
C VAL A 141 9.75 -15.91 -20.12
N HIS A 142 9.47 -17.05 -20.76
CA HIS A 142 10.43 -17.71 -21.65
C HIS A 142 10.71 -16.89 -22.93
N ARG A 143 9.69 -16.30 -23.56
CA ARG A 143 9.86 -15.41 -24.73
C ARG A 143 10.65 -14.14 -24.42
N LYS A 144 10.44 -13.51 -23.25
CA LYS A 144 11.24 -12.34 -22.82
C LYS A 144 12.73 -12.68 -22.63
N ARG A 145 13.07 -13.92 -22.30
CA ARG A 145 14.47 -14.38 -22.19
C ARG A 145 15.14 -14.59 -23.54
N GLY A 146 14.43 -15.13 -24.54
CA GLY A 146 14.97 -15.32 -25.89
C GLY A 146 15.28 -14.01 -26.62
N PHE A 147 14.55 -12.94 -26.33
CA PHE A 147 14.81 -11.60 -26.89
C PHE A 147 16.02 -10.88 -26.26
N MET A 148 16.39 -11.17 -25.01
CA MET A 148 17.58 -10.54 -24.39
C MET A 148 18.90 -11.16 -24.84
N THR A 149 18.89 -12.38 -25.38
CA THR A 149 20.11 -13.07 -25.85
C THR A 149 20.47 -12.78 -27.31
N ALA A 150 19.61 -12.08 -28.06
CA ALA A 150 19.86 -11.72 -29.45
C ALA A 150 19.54 -10.24 -29.67
N GLY A 151 20.57 -9.40 -29.75
CA GLY A 151 20.46 -8.06 -30.33
C GLY A 151 20.52 -6.88 -29.34
N ILE A 152 21.68 -6.23 -29.36
CA ILE A 152 21.98 -4.81 -29.16
C ILE A 152 20.76 -3.88 -28.94
N GLY A 153 20.82 -3.11 -27.84
CA GLY A 153 20.40 -1.72 -27.77
C GLY A 153 19.00 -1.34 -28.26
N SER A 154 18.17 -0.97 -27.28
CA SER A 154 17.05 0.00 -27.36
C SER A 154 15.62 -0.50 -27.63
N THR A 155 14.73 -0.08 -26.70
CA THR A 155 13.37 0.47 -26.91
C THR A 155 12.12 -0.39 -26.59
N LEU A 156 11.19 0.29 -25.90
CA LEU A 156 9.75 0.04 -25.60
C LEU A 156 9.42 -0.92 -24.43
N ALA A 157 8.82 -0.49 -23.30
CA ALA A 157 7.87 0.60 -23.03
C ALA A 157 6.69 0.62 -24.02
N MET A 158 5.74 -0.31 -23.89
CA MET A 158 4.48 -0.24 -24.64
C MET A 158 3.33 -0.96 -23.92
N THR A 159 2.67 -0.26 -22.97
CA THR A 159 1.22 -0.35 -22.71
C THR A 159 0.74 0.80 -21.80
N LEU A 160 0.98 2.02 -22.27
CA LEU A 160 0.20 3.22 -21.93
C LEU A 160 0.05 3.97 -23.25
N GLY A 161 -0.95 3.62 -24.04
CA GLY A 161 -1.04 4.08 -25.42
C GLY A 161 -2.35 3.70 -26.08
N LEU A 162 -3.46 4.17 -25.52
CA LEU A 162 -4.72 4.28 -26.27
C LEU A 162 -5.58 5.36 -25.61
N TYR A 163 -5.11 6.61 -25.64
CA TYR A 163 -5.89 7.87 -25.53
C TYR A 163 -4.86 9.01 -25.54
N GLY A 164 -4.35 9.37 -26.72
CA GLY A 164 -3.32 10.41 -26.77
C GLY A 164 -2.63 10.60 -28.10
N PHE A 165 -3.35 10.62 -29.21
CA PHE A 165 -2.88 11.30 -30.42
C PHE A 165 -4.06 11.96 -31.10
N LEU A 166 -4.16 13.28 -30.93
CA LEU A 166 -4.44 14.28 -31.97
C LEU A 166 -4.58 15.66 -31.31
N THR A 167 -3.46 16.28 -30.90
CA THR A 167 -3.25 17.73 -30.91
C THR A 167 -1.76 18.03 -30.64
N PRO A 168 -1.04 18.73 -31.52
CA PRO A 168 0.31 19.21 -31.24
C PRO A 168 0.25 20.45 -30.34
N GLY A 169 0.91 20.35 -29.20
CA GLY A 169 1.02 21.43 -28.21
C GLY A 169 1.55 20.82 -26.92
N ILE A 170 2.83 21.04 -26.62
CA ILE A 170 3.49 20.55 -25.40
C ILE A 170 2.81 21.22 -24.20
N ARG A 171 1.75 20.59 -23.66
CA ARG A 171 1.24 20.90 -22.33
C ARG A 171 2.04 20.10 -21.33
N ARG A 172 2.71 20.80 -20.41
CA ARG A 172 3.31 20.26 -19.17
C ARG A 172 2.37 19.20 -18.61
N GLN A 173 2.88 17.98 -18.38
CA GLN A 173 2.12 16.90 -17.76
C GLN A 173 1.69 17.37 -16.35
N VAL A 174 0.45 17.82 -16.24
CA VAL A 174 -0.16 18.22 -14.97
C VAL A 174 -0.59 16.93 -14.30
N PHE A 175 0.17 16.46 -13.30
CA PHE A 175 -0.34 15.45 -12.39
C PHE A 175 -1.54 16.06 -11.66
N PRO A 176 -2.77 15.54 -11.82
CA PRO A 176 -3.92 16.09 -11.13
C PRO A 176 -3.69 16.01 -9.62
N LEU A 177 -4.22 17.00 -8.88
CA LEU A 177 -4.23 16.99 -7.43
C LEU A 177 -4.87 15.65 -6.97
N ARG A 178 -4.14 14.85 -6.18
CA ARG A 178 -4.80 13.77 -5.43
C ARG A 178 -5.56 14.45 -4.29
N PRO A 179 -6.90 14.38 -4.26
CA PRO A 179 -7.64 14.92 -3.13
C PRO A 179 -7.35 14.08 -1.88
N ILE A 180 -7.40 14.73 -0.72
CA ILE A 180 -7.49 14.02 0.56
C ILE A 180 -8.73 13.12 0.54
N GLU A 181 -8.51 11.81 0.63
CA GLU A 181 -9.53 10.79 0.82
C GLU A 181 -9.35 10.14 2.19
N GLN A 182 -10.46 9.89 2.89
CA GLN A 182 -10.47 9.15 4.15
C GLN A 182 -10.20 7.66 3.89
N ARG A 183 -9.23 7.09 4.61
CA ARG A 183 -8.95 5.65 4.64
C ARG A 183 -9.32 5.10 6.00
N LEU A 184 -10.21 4.10 6.03
CA LEU A 184 -10.54 3.39 7.25
C LEU A 184 -9.33 2.57 7.70
N VAL A 185 -8.91 2.78 8.93
CA VAL A 185 -7.91 1.99 9.62
C VAL A 185 -8.60 1.25 10.75
N THR A 186 -8.43 -0.07 10.77
CA THR A 186 -9.04 -0.96 11.75
C THR A 186 -8.18 -2.20 11.97
N GLY A 187 -8.18 -2.72 13.19
CA GLY A 187 -7.54 -3.98 13.56
C GLY A 187 -7.19 -4.04 15.06
N PRO A 188 -6.38 -5.02 15.51
CA PRO A 188 -6.26 -5.35 16.90
C PRO A 188 -5.45 -4.30 17.65
N GLY A 189 -5.90 -3.97 18.86
CA GLY A 189 -5.20 -3.05 19.74
C GLY A 189 -5.26 -1.59 19.29
N ILE A 190 -6.09 -1.24 18.30
CA ILE A 190 -6.35 0.13 17.89
C ILE A 190 -7.87 0.31 17.68
N ASP A 191 -8.42 1.43 18.16
CA ASP A 191 -9.80 1.79 17.83
C ASP A 191 -9.90 2.10 16.34
N SER A 192 -11.07 1.90 15.73
CA SER A 192 -11.23 2.23 14.32
C SER A 192 -11.27 3.74 14.12
N PHE A 193 -10.54 4.23 13.12
CA PHE A 193 -10.46 5.65 12.77
C PHE A 193 -10.28 5.81 11.26
N TYR A 194 -10.46 7.02 10.75
CA TYR A 194 -10.10 7.37 9.39
C TYR A 194 -8.80 8.19 9.38
N ILE A 195 -7.99 8.06 8.34
CA ILE A 195 -6.80 8.89 8.12
C ILE A 195 -6.66 9.26 6.65
N SER A 196 -6.08 10.42 6.35
CA SER A 196 -5.93 10.87 4.96
C SER A 196 -4.95 9.96 4.21
N ASN A 197 -5.33 9.63 2.97
CA ASN A 197 -4.53 8.84 2.03
C ASN A 197 -3.14 9.44 1.74
N THR A 198 -2.95 10.75 1.86
CA THR A 198 -1.67 11.45 1.72
C THR A 198 -1.49 12.47 2.85
N GLU A 199 -0.31 13.10 2.92
CA GLU A 199 -0.14 14.36 3.64
C GLU A 199 -1.04 15.45 3.05
N VAL A 200 -1.31 16.50 3.84
CA VAL A 200 -2.03 17.68 3.37
C VAL A 200 -1.20 18.41 2.32
N THR A 201 -1.78 18.72 1.17
CA THR A 201 -1.05 19.40 0.10
C THR A 201 -0.96 20.92 0.31
N ILE A 202 0.05 21.54 -0.28
CA ILE A 202 0.19 23.01 -0.34
C ILE A 202 -1.08 23.67 -0.87
N GLY A 203 -1.69 23.12 -1.92
CA GLY A 203 -2.89 23.67 -2.54
C GLY A 203 -4.12 23.58 -1.63
N GLU A 204 -4.27 22.51 -0.85
CA GLU A 204 -5.35 22.38 0.12
C GLU A 204 -5.17 23.31 1.32
N TYR A 205 -3.93 23.42 1.82
CA TYR A 205 -3.62 24.32 2.92
C TYR A 205 -3.75 25.79 2.51
N ARG A 206 -3.35 26.16 1.29
CA ARG A 206 -3.53 27.51 0.74
C ARG A 206 -5.00 27.93 0.72
N LYS A 207 -5.88 27.06 0.20
CA LYS A 207 -7.34 27.30 0.22
C LYS A 207 -7.88 27.50 1.64
N TYR A 208 -7.35 26.75 2.61
CA TYR A 208 -7.70 26.94 4.01
C TYR A 208 -7.23 28.31 4.51
N CYS A 209 -5.99 28.71 4.26
CA CYS A 209 -5.47 30.02 4.65
C CYS A 209 -6.29 31.16 4.06
N ASP A 210 -6.61 31.08 2.76
CA ASP A 210 -7.40 32.10 2.06
C ASP A 210 -8.81 32.23 2.66
N SER A 211 -9.49 31.11 2.92
CA SER A 211 -10.86 31.13 3.49
C SER A 211 -10.92 31.49 4.97
N SER A 212 -9.88 31.14 5.74
CA SER A 212 -9.79 31.43 7.18
C SER A 212 -9.07 32.75 7.49
N ARG A 213 -8.60 33.48 6.47
CA ARG A 213 -7.80 34.72 6.59
C ARG A 213 -6.54 34.52 7.43
N GLN A 214 -5.92 33.35 7.34
CA GLN A 214 -4.65 33.02 7.98
C GLN A 214 -3.48 33.28 7.03
N GLN A 215 -2.30 33.60 7.57
CA GLN A 215 -1.10 33.76 6.76
C GLN A 215 -0.67 32.40 6.20
N PHE A 216 -0.44 32.33 4.88
CA PHE A 216 0.10 31.14 4.26
C PHE A 216 1.62 31.03 4.51
N PRO A 217 2.12 29.89 5.05
CA PRO A 217 3.53 29.71 5.37
C PRO A 217 4.40 29.63 4.12
N VAL A 218 5.61 30.21 4.19
CA VAL A 218 6.60 30.11 3.12
C VAL A 218 6.97 28.65 2.88
N GLN A 219 6.89 28.23 1.62
CA GLN A 219 7.26 26.88 1.17
C GLN A 219 8.62 26.89 0.46
N SER A 220 9.28 25.73 0.43
CA SER A 220 10.55 25.55 -0.28
C SER A 220 10.46 26.01 -1.76
N PRO A 221 11.46 26.74 -2.28
CA PRO A 221 11.43 27.25 -3.66
C PRO A 221 11.20 26.17 -4.71
N GLY A 222 10.25 26.44 -5.62
CA GLY A 222 9.94 25.55 -6.74
C GLY A 222 9.27 24.23 -6.34
N VAL A 223 8.66 24.16 -5.16
CA VAL A 223 7.70 23.12 -4.78
C VAL A 223 6.31 23.51 -5.29
N LYS A 224 5.56 22.52 -5.77
CA LYS A 224 4.25 22.70 -6.41
C LYS A 224 3.11 22.49 -5.43
N ASP A 225 1.92 23.01 -5.76
CA ASP A 225 0.71 22.89 -4.92
C ASP A 225 0.27 21.46 -4.61
N ASN A 226 0.72 20.46 -5.38
CA ASN A 226 0.43 19.05 -5.16
C ASN A 226 1.48 18.31 -4.32
N ALA A 227 2.49 19.02 -3.81
CA ALA A 227 3.43 18.51 -2.81
C ALA A 227 2.87 18.75 -1.40
N PRO A 228 3.38 18.04 -0.37
CA PRO A 228 2.92 18.26 0.99
C PRO A 228 3.26 19.67 1.45
N VAL A 229 2.34 20.29 2.18
CA VAL A 229 2.63 21.51 2.92
C VAL A 229 3.62 21.18 4.04
N SER A 230 4.63 22.02 4.20
CA SER A 230 5.54 21.96 5.33
C SER A 230 5.74 23.34 5.94
N ASN A 231 6.66 23.47 6.90
CA ASN A 231 6.94 24.76 7.55
C ASN A 231 5.72 25.31 8.31
N VAL A 232 4.94 24.41 8.90
CA VAL A 232 3.78 24.70 9.76
C VAL A 232 4.09 24.28 11.18
N THR A 233 3.64 25.09 12.14
CA THR A 233 3.64 24.73 13.56
C THR A 233 2.63 23.62 13.83
N TRP A 234 2.76 22.96 14.97
CA TRP A 234 1.81 21.95 15.40
C TRP A 234 0.39 22.54 15.57
N ASN A 235 0.31 23.75 16.15
CA ASN A 235 -0.97 24.44 16.40
C ASN A 235 -1.70 24.77 15.09
N GLU A 236 -0.98 25.18 14.06
CA GLU A 236 -1.54 25.44 12.72
C GLU A 236 -2.03 24.16 12.03
N ALA A 237 -1.22 23.10 12.09
CA ALA A 237 -1.60 21.79 11.58
C ALA A 237 -2.89 21.28 12.26
N MET A 238 -2.97 21.38 13.58
CA MET A 238 -4.16 21.04 14.36
C MET A 238 -5.37 21.91 13.99
N ALA A 239 -5.18 23.22 13.80
CA ALA A 239 -6.26 24.12 13.38
C ALA A 239 -6.82 23.74 12.00
N PHE A 240 -5.96 23.41 11.03
CA PHE A 240 -6.40 22.87 9.74
C PHE A 240 -7.19 21.57 9.92
N CYS A 241 -6.69 20.61 10.71
CA CYS A 241 -7.39 19.35 10.95
C CYS A 241 -8.79 19.60 11.53
N LYS A 242 -8.91 20.48 12.52
CA LYS A 242 -10.20 20.87 13.12
C LYS A 242 -11.16 21.49 12.10
N SER A 243 -10.66 22.33 11.20
CA SER A 243 -11.48 22.90 10.11
C SER A 243 -12.06 21.85 9.15
N ARG A 244 -11.46 20.65 9.11
CA ARG A 244 -11.93 19.49 8.34
C ARG A 244 -12.71 18.48 9.19
N GLY A 245 -13.13 18.86 10.40
CA GLY A 245 -13.80 17.98 11.36
C GLY A 245 -12.91 16.84 11.88
N GLY A 246 -11.59 16.96 11.73
CA GLY A 246 -10.61 15.96 12.13
C GLY A 246 -9.67 16.45 13.22
N ARG A 247 -8.58 15.71 13.39
CA ARG A 247 -7.48 15.96 14.33
C ARG A 247 -6.16 15.49 13.73
N LEU A 248 -5.05 15.76 14.41
CA LEU A 248 -3.80 15.05 14.12
C LEU A 248 -3.91 13.58 14.57
N PRO A 249 -3.24 12.64 13.87
CA PRO A 249 -3.15 11.26 14.34
C PRO A 249 -2.33 11.22 15.63
N THR A 250 -2.62 10.24 16.48
CA THR A 250 -1.68 9.86 17.55
C THR A 250 -0.46 9.12 16.95
N GLU A 251 0.66 9.06 17.66
CA GLU A 251 1.84 8.28 17.26
C GLU A 251 1.43 6.83 16.99
N LYS A 252 0.62 6.26 17.88
CA LYS A 252 0.13 4.88 17.78
C LYS A 252 -0.72 4.66 16.53
N GLU A 253 -1.65 5.57 16.24
CA GLU A 253 -2.46 5.51 15.02
C GLU A 253 -1.61 5.66 13.76
N TRP A 254 -0.65 6.58 13.79
CA TRP A 254 0.27 6.82 12.68
C TRP A 254 1.10 5.57 12.39
N GLU A 255 1.72 4.95 13.41
CA GLU A 255 2.50 3.72 13.24
C GLU A 255 1.65 2.55 12.75
N TYR A 256 0.44 2.40 13.30
CA TYR A 256 -0.48 1.35 12.86
C TYR A 256 -0.89 1.54 11.39
N ALA A 257 -1.22 2.78 11.02
CA ALA A 257 -1.55 3.14 9.64
C ALA A 257 -0.37 2.93 8.71
N ALA A 258 0.87 3.24 9.13
CA ALA A 258 2.09 3.07 8.35
C ALA A 258 2.41 1.60 8.10
N GLY A 259 2.33 0.78 9.17
CA GLY A 259 2.56 -0.66 9.09
C GLY A 259 1.48 -1.37 8.29
N ALA A 260 0.24 -0.86 8.32
CA ALA A 260 -0.90 -1.40 7.60
C ALA A 260 -1.08 -2.91 7.81
N GLY A 261 -0.93 -3.36 9.07
CA GLY A 261 -1.02 -4.76 9.48
C GLY A 261 0.20 -5.63 9.14
N LEU A 262 1.29 -5.06 8.64
CA LEU A 262 2.50 -5.77 8.25
C LEU A 262 3.70 -5.39 9.11
N ALA A 263 4.56 -6.38 9.41
CA ALA A 263 5.87 -6.17 10.03
C ALA A 263 6.89 -5.73 8.97
N VAL A 264 6.85 -4.46 8.58
CA VAL A 264 7.74 -3.86 7.57
C VAL A 264 8.56 -2.72 8.15
N LYS A 265 9.76 -2.50 7.62
CA LYS A 265 10.64 -1.40 8.06
C LYS A 265 10.14 -0.03 7.62
N TYR A 266 9.58 0.03 6.42
CA TYR A 266 9.08 1.23 5.77
C TYR A 266 7.62 1.01 5.36
N SER A 267 6.83 2.06 5.32
CA SER A 267 5.43 1.93 4.91
C SER A 267 5.34 1.40 3.48
N GLY A 268 4.66 0.28 3.30
CA GLY A 268 4.55 -0.39 2.00
C GLY A 268 5.71 -1.30 1.59
N GLY A 269 6.74 -1.51 2.43
CA GLY A 269 7.80 -2.49 2.12
C GLY A 269 9.07 -2.45 2.97
N ASN A 270 10.08 -3.22 2.56
CA ASN A 270 11.38 -3.32 3.27
C ASN A 270 12.53 -2.60 2.55
N SER A 271 12.22 -1.85 1.50
CA SER A 271 13.18 -1.07 0.70
C SER A 271 12.72 0.37 0.59
N ALA A 272 13.42 1.29 1.28
CA ALA A 272 13.08 2.71 1.28
C ALA A 272 13.09 3.31 -0.14
N LYS A 273 13.93 2.79 -1.04
CA LYS A 273 14.03 3.26 -2.44
C LYS A 273 12.69 3.13 -3.20
N ASP A 274 11.88 2.14 -2.86
CA ASP A 274 10.65 1.82 -3.58
C ASP A 274 9.46 2.63 -3.05
N VAL A 275 9.49 2.99 -1.76
CA VAL A 275 8.34 3.56 -1.05
C VAL A 275 8.53 5.00 -0.60
N ALA A 276 9.76 5.52 -0.59
CA ALA A 276 10.06 6.82 0.00
C ALA A 276 10.69 7.82 -0.98
N ASN A 277 10.44 9.10 -0.71
CA ASN A 277 11.28 10.20 -1.18
C ASN A 277 12.26 10.55 -0.05
N TYR A 278 13.55 10.26 -0.22
CA TYR A 278 14.59 10.53 0.79
C TYR A 278 15.95 10.80 0.10
N GLY A 279 16.91 11.37 0.82
CA GLY A 279 18.19 11.80 0.25
C GLY A 279 18.06 12.84 -0.89
N ALA A 280 16.92 13.50 -0.99
CA ALA A 280 16.56 14.48 -2.00
C ALA A 280 16.75 15.92 -1.49
N LYS A 281 16.66 16.90 -2.40
CA LYS A 281 16.79 18.33 -2.05
C LYS A 281 15.48 18.96 -1.57
N LYS A 282 14.33 18.37 -1.88
CA LYS A 282 12.99 18.90 -1.57
C LYS A 282 11.92 17.81 -1.58
N GLN A 283 10.76 18.14 -1.01
CA GLN A 283 9.56 17.32 -1.11
C GLN A 283 9.09 17.17 -2.56
N ASN A 284 8.42 16.06 -2.84
CA ASN A 284 7.83 15.73 -4.12
C ASN A 284 6.30 15.82 -4.05
N THR A 285 5.64 15.76 -5.21
CA THR A 285 4.18 15.57 -5.27
C THR A 285 3.76 14.39 -4.40
N VAL A 286 2.66 14.53 -3.67
CA VAL A 286 2.09 13.44 -2.86
C VAL A 286 1.65 12.26 -3.73
N GLY A 287 1.79 11.06 -3.22
CA GLY A 287 1.40 9.79 -3.81
C GLY A 287 2.18 9.42 -5.07
N LEU A 288 3.42 9.88 -5.24
CA LEU A 288 4.28 9.42 -6.33
C LEU A 288 4.88 8.03 -6.07
N ARG A 289 5.05 7.67 -4.78
CA ARG A 289 5.57 6.36 -4.38
C ARG A 289 4.43 5.38 -4.15
N ALA A 290 4.77 4.09 -4.04
CA ALA A 290 3.78 3.06 -3.79
C ALA A 290 3.13 3.27 -2.41
N PRO A 291 1.80 3.19 -2.28
CA PRO A 291 1.14 3.28 -0.99
C PRO A 291 1.29 1.94 -0.24
N ASN A 292 0.99 1.95 1.05
CA ASN A 292 0.87 0.73 1.82
C ASN A 292 -0.44 -0.02 1.57
N ALA A 293 -0.66 -1.05 2.39
CA ALA A 293 -1.79 -1.97 2.34
C ALA A 293 -3.15 -1.27 2.53
N PHE A 294 -3.21 -0.16 3.27
CA PHE A 294 -4.43 0.65 3.46
C PHE A 294 -4.62 1.71 2.36
N ASN A 295 -3.82 1.66 1.29
CA ASN A 295 -3.79 2.66 0.23
C ASN A 295 -3.48 4.07 0.77
N ILE A 296 -2.60 4.13 1.77
CA ILE A 296 -2.04 5.34 2.37
C ILE A 296 -0.61 5.51 1.83
N TYR A 297 -0.32 6.71 1.34
CA TYR A 297 0.92 7.08 0.67
C TYR A 297 1.84 7.85 1.61
N ASP A 298 3.13 7.83 1.27
CA ASP A 298 4.17 8.72 1.79
C ASP A 298 4.32 8.73 3.32
N MET A 299 3.87 7.68 4.00
CA MET A 299 4.17 7.42 5.42
C MET A 299 5.65 7.06 5.67
N THR A 300 6.54 7.36 4.72
CA THR A 300 7.99 7.17 4.80
C THR A 300 8.67 8.17 3.87
N GLY A 301 9.42 9.12 4.45
CA GLY A 301 10.06 10.21 3.71
C GLY A 301 9.07 11.28 3.26
N ASN A 302 9.45 12.01 2.21
CA ASN A 302 8.74 13.19 1.71
C ASN A 302 8.71 14.34 2.73
N VAL A 303 7.79 14.37 3.67
CA VAL A 303 7.87 15.24 4.86
C VAL A 303 7.58 14.42 6.09
N ALA A 304 8.25 14.75 7.19
CA ALA A 304 7.90 14.19 8.48
C ALA A 304 6.58 14.79 8.97
N GLU A 305 5.87 14.11 9.85
CA GLU A 305 4.48 14.46 10.16
C GLU A 305 4.24 14.64 11.64
N TRP A 306 3.59 15.75 12.00
CA TRP A 306 3.12 16.02 13.35
C TRP A 306 2.13 14.95 13.84
N CYS A 307 2.34 14.46 15.06
CA CYS A 307 1.39 13.67 15.83
C CYS A 307 0.82 14.48 17.01
N ASP A 308 -0.32 14.05 17.55
CA ASP A 308 -0.96 14.71 18.70
C ASP A 308 -0.19 14.48 20.03
N ASP A 309 0.59 13.41 20.11
CA ASP A 309 1.30 13.01 21.33
C ASP A 309 2.42 13.98 21.73
N TRP A 310 2.51 14.22 23.04
CA TRP A 310 3.69 14.80 23.66
C TRP A 310 4.79 13.75 23.79
N SER A 311 6.06 14.15 23.67
CA SER A 311 7.20 13.24 23.79
C SER A 311 7.30 12.59 25.17
N ASP A 312 6.89 13.33 26.19
CA ASP A 312 7.02 12.96 27.59
C ASP A 312 6.08 13.84 28.45
N SER A 313 6.13 13.64 29.77
CA SER A 313 5.31 14.36 30.74
C SER A 313 5.65 15.85 30.89
N SER A 314 6.82 16.31 30.43
CA SER A 314 7.21 17.72 30.47
C SER A 314 6.45 18.58 29.45
N ARG A 315 5.88 17.94 28.41
CA ARG A 315 5.08 18.59 27.35
C ARG A 315 5.82 19.74 26.66
N GLN A 316 7.12 19.58 26.44
CA GLN A 316 7.92 20.56 25.70
C GLN A 316 7.95 20.29 24.20
N CYS A 317 7.92 19.02 23.80
CA CYS A 317 8.01 18.61 22.40
C CYS A 317 6.85 17.70 22.00
N LYS A 318 6.39 17.84 20.75
CA LYS A 318 5.44 16.94 20.10
C LYS A 318 6.20 15.87 19.31
N ILE A 319 5.58 14.69 19.20
CA ILE A 319 6.10 13.61 18.38
C ILE A 319 5.94 13.92 16.90
N VAL A 320 6.98 13.60 16.14
CA VAL A 320 7.03 13.71 14.67
C VAL A 320 7.49 12.37 14.09
N LYS A 321 6.82 11.89 13.04
CA LYS A 321 7.03 10.55 12.45
C LYS A 321 7.37 10.58 10.96
N GLY A 322 7.84 9.46 10.42
CA GLY A 322 7.97 9.18 8.99
C GLY A 322 9.26 9.62 8.31
N GLY A 323 10.00 10.57 8.89
CA GLY A 323 11.18 11.16 8.25
C GLY A 323 10.84 12.00 7.02
N ALA A 324 11.83 12.68 6.44
CA ALA A 324 11.59 13.67 5.39
C ALA A 324 12.43 13.42 4.13
N TYR A 325 12.24 14.27 3.11
CA TYR A 325 12.96 14.19 1.85
C TYR A 325 14.49 14.25 2.00
N ASN A 326 15.02 14.89 3.03
CA ASN A 326 16.45 15.01 3.29
C ASN A 326 16.99 13.96 4.28
N SER A 327 16.13 13.08 4.80
CA SER A 327 16.53 12.00 5.71
C SER A 327 17.49 11.02 5.04
N ARG A 328 18.30 10.37 5.88
CA ARG A 328 19.27 9.35 5.48
C ARG A 328 18.95 8.02 6.16
N ILE A 329 19.52 6.95 5.61
CA ILE A 329 19.43 5.58 6.17
C ILE A 329 20.67 5.25 7.02
N SER A 330 21.78 5.96 6.77
CA SER A 330 23.05 5.79 7.47
C SER A 330 23.63 7.17 7.80
N PRO A 331 24.21 7.36 9.01
CA PRO A 331 24.39 6.37 10.07
C PRO A 331 23.13 6.07 10.89
N VAL A 332 22.14 6.96 10.86
CA VAL A 332 20.84 6.81 11.53
C VAL A 332 19.75 6.65 10.49
N ASN A 333 18.84 5.72 10.70
CA ASN A 333 17.72 5.47 9.79
C ASN A 333 16.44 6.14 10.29
N GLU A 334 16.27 7.40 9.93
CA GLU A 334 15.13 8.23 10.33
C GLU A 334 13.80 7.82 9.65
N LEU A 335 13.88 6.96 8.63
CA LEU A 335 12.74 6.55 7.80
C LEU A 335 12.00 5.31 8.36
N LEU A 336 12.51 4.69 9.44
CA LEU A 336 11.81 3.55 10.03
C LEU A 336 10.42 3.98 10.53
N ILE A 337 9.41 3.12 10.36
CA ILE A 337 8.07 3.37 10.93
C ILE A 337 8.15 3.66 12.43
N THR A 338 9.02 2.95 13.14
CA THR A 338 9.25 3.09 14.58
C THR A 338 10.15 4.27 14.96
N SER A 339 10.79 4.92 13.98
CA SER A 339 11.59 6.12 14.24
C SER A 339 10.67 7.25 14.71
N ARG A 340 11.14 8.03 15.68
CA ARG A 340 10.45 9.21 16.19
C ARG A 340 11.43 10.36 16.33
N SER A 341 10.96 11.55 16.03
CA SER A 341 11.62 12.81 16.34
C SER A 341 10.74 13.61 17.30
N MET A 342 11.34 14.57 18.00
CA MET A 342 10.66 15.41 18.98
C MET A 342 10.95 16.86 18.62
N VAL A 343 9.91 17.66 18.44
CA VAL A 343 10.05 19.05 18.01
C VAL A 343 9.16 19.93 18.85
N ASN A 344 9.66 21.13 19.20
CA ASN A 344 8.88 22.14 19.89
C ASN A 344 7.63 22.49 19.04
N PRO A 345 6.41 22.46 19.59
CA PRO A 345 5.18 22.67 18.83
C PRO A 345 5.08 24.04 18.13
N ASP A 346 5.83 25.04 18.59
CA ASP A 346 5.85 26.39 18.02
C ASP A 346 6.92 26.57 16.94
N GLU A 347 7.79 25.58 16.73
CA GLU A 347 8.77 25.59 15.65
C GLU A 347 8.13 25.26 14.30
N ARG A 348 8.62 25.94 13.26
CA ARG A 348 8.37 25.58 11.86
C ARG A 348 9.62 24.98 11.28
N GLN A 349 9.49 23.81 10.66
CA GLN A 349 10.59 23.19 9.93
C GLN A 349 10.17 22.88 8.49
N PRO A 350 11.02 23.15 7.48
CA PRO A 350 10.70 22.93 6.07
C PRO A 350 10.52 21.45 5.71
N THR A 351 10.90 20.56 6.62
CA THR A 351 10.81 19.11 6.52
C THR A 351 9.61 18.53 7.25
N ILE A 352 8.83 19.33 7.98
CA ILE A 352 7.69 18.86 8.78
C ILE A 352 6.39 19.41 8.22
N GLY A 353 5.50 18.50 7.86
CA GLY A 353 4.12 18.72 7.49
C GLY A 353 3.19 17.91 8.39
N PHE A 354 2.05 17.47 7.86
CA PHE A 354 1.07 16.71 8.62
C PHE A 354 0.04 16.03 7.71
N ARG A 355 -0.74 15.14 8.32
CA ARG A 355 -1.91 14.52 7.72
C ARG A 355 -3.09 14.56 8.68
N VAL A 356 -4.31 14.33 8.18
CA VAL A 356 -5.53 14.44 8.98
C VAL A 356 -6.03 13.06 9.38
N ALA A 357 -6.48 12.92 10.62
CA ALA A 357 -7.22 11.77 11.13
C ALA A 357 -8.63 12.18 11.58
N TRP A 358 -9.58 11.24 11.56
CA TRP A 358 -10.95 11.44 12.04
C TRP A 358 -11.36 10.25 12.90
N SER A 359 -12.09 10.51 13.99
CA SER A 359 -12.76 9.46 14.74
C SER A 359 -13.86 8.82 13.88
N LYS A 360 -14.09 7.52 14.04
CA LYS A 360 -15.14 6.78 13.32
C LYS A 360 -16.53 7.07 13.85
#